data_AF-A0A2J6WWR0-F1
#
_entry.id   AF-A0A2J6WWR0-F1
#
_cell.length_a   1.000
_cell.length_b   1.000
_cell.length_c   1.000
_cell.angle_alpha   90.00
_cell.angle_beta   90.00
_cell.angle_gamma   90.00
#
_symmetry.space_group_name_H-M   'P 1'
#
loop_
_entity.id
_entity.type
_entity.pdbx_description
1 polymer ?
#
loop_
_entity_poly.entity_id
_entity_poly.type
_entity_poly.pdbx_seq_one_letter_code
_entity_poly.pdbx_strand_id
1 'polypeptide(L)'
;MLTAEDKPSRERLQALNRQLNAHSNQRRLVLVYGGATKIKGYVFEAPKLPEIRGASALLDWVGEQQVHQIWHKAFPKGDPSKPHPYVIYASGGSFLAFTPCSEAQELATQVERTYTEHTLTANSVAIAACFDLLELRYGRLFHDKATDSFYWVEDFIHDCQDANKWAELEQYYYLHKDSGFAANDKSETALKWRFFNRKTFGELVTVLATMFHRRRDERASHGEPHYLPHYELMPWDVKCHSSDVRSAVIEARVGDDRRQLSEASARKLAVGRTVKGVDIGDLEKTLKPWRVPPDLETWETRWHEFLDNHPQSNYARHLDNAAIKPASDIADIAAASLPSRYIGLIYADGNNIGRLMATLTTPQRYYEVSHVLSEVTREAIFTALAEHLTPANKIHLFEILAIGGDDLFIIVPGDKAFDIALTIALHFERELTVRLGSLIQRKITENSQEKLVRYHGNDPVAQAIRTCSPAVGLSAGVLIAQENTPSSSCAIW
;
A
#
# COMPACT_ATOMS: atom_id res chain seq x y z
N MET A 1 -20.43 16.68 -11.40
CA MET A 1 -19.85 17.84 -12.12
C MET A 1 -18.85 18.51 -11.20
N LEU A 2 -17.63 18.80 -11.66
CA LEU A 2 -16.65 19.59 -10.90
C LEU A 2 -17.25 20.98 -10.65
N THR A 3 -17.20 21.47 -9.41
CA THR A 3 -17.82 22.76 -9.05
C THR A 3 -16.96 23.93 -9.55
N ALA A 4 -17.51 25.14 -9.60
CA ALA A 4 -16.74 26.34 -9.94
C ALA A 4 -15.58 26.59 -8.94
N GLU A 5 -15.69 26.09 -7.70
CA GLU A 5 -14.62 26.13 -6.70
C GLU A 5 -13.44 25.20 -7.03
N ASP A 6 -13.68 24.13 -7.80
CA ASP A 6 -12.66 23.18 -8.26
C ASP A 6 -11.90 23.69 -9.50
N LYS A 7 -12.36 24.80 -10.10
CA LYS A 7 -11.77 25.41 -11.31
C LYS A 7 -11.71 26.93 -11.17
N PRO A 8 -10.88 27.46 -10.25
CA PRO A 8 -10.81 28.91 -10.03
C PRO A 8 -10.27 29.62 -11.28
N SER A 9 -10.69 30.86 -11.49
CA SER A 9 -10.03 31.76 -12.45
C SER A 9 -8.66 32.20 -11.91
N ARG A 10 -7.77 32.63 -12.80
CA ARG A 10 -6.47 33.21 -12.41
C ARG A 10 -6.62 34.38 -11.44
N GLU A 11 -7.58 35.26 -11.70
CA GLU A 11 -7.90 36.40 -10.84
C GLU A 11 -8.31 35.96 -9.43
N ARG A 12 -9.07 34.87 -9.32
CA ARG A 12 -9.46 34.30 -8.03
C ARG A 12 -8.25 33.74 -7.29
N LEU A 13 -7.34 33.03 -7.97
CA LEU A 13 -6.10 32.55 -7.37
C LEU A 13 -5.22 33.70 -6.85
N GLN A 14 -5.09 34.76 -7.63
CA GLN A 14 -4.36 35.97 -7.21
C GLN A 14 -5.02 36.64 -6.00
N ALA A 15 -6.35 36.76 -5.99
CA ALA A 15 -7.09 37.30 -4.84
C ALA A 15 -6.88 36.45 -3.58
N LEU A 16 -6.95 35.13 -3.70
CA LEU A 16 -6.68 34.20 -2.59
C LEU A 16 -5.23 34.31 -2.12
N ASN A 17 -4.27 34.41 -3.04
CA ASN A 17 -2.85 34.62 -2.68
C ASN A 17 -2.69 35.89 -1.86
N ARG A 18 -3.25 37.03 -2.31
CA ARG A 18 -3.20 38.30 -1.56
C ARG A 18 -3.86 38.19 -0.17
N GLN A 19 -4.99 37.49 -0.06
CA GLN A 19 -5.64 37.25 1.23
C GLN A 19 -4.72 36.44 2.15
N LEU A 20 -4.11 35.37 1.66
CA LEU A 20 -3.12 34.63 2.41
C LEU A 20 -1.90 35.51 2.76
N ASN A 21 -1.54 36.52 1.94
CA ASN A 21 -0.38 37.40 2.19
C ASN A 21 -0.64 38.27 3.41
N ALA A 22 -1.90 38.67 3.59
CA ALA A 22 -2.30 39.52 4.69
C ALA A 22 -2.39 38.78 6.05
N HIS A 23 -2.61 37.46 6.05
CA HIS A 23 -2.93 36.72 7.29
C HIS A 23 -1.73 36.02 7.94
N SER A 24 -0.72 35.57 7.19
CA SER A 24 0.42 34.84 7.76
C SER A 24 1.66 34.86 6.87
N ASN A 25 2.83 34.93 7.50
CA ASN A 25 4.13 34.71 6.86
C ASN A 25 4.44 33.22 6.65
N GLN A 26 3.73 32.31 7.32
CA GLN A 26 3.88 30.86 7.17
C GLN A 26 2.81 30.31 6.23
N ARG A 27 3.20 30.16 4.95
CA ARG A 27 2.31 29.77 3.83
C ARG A 27 2.56 28.37 3.31
N ARG A 28 3.59 27.72 3.85
CA ARG A 28 4.13 26.49 3.33
C ARG A 28 3.95 25.39 4.34
N LEU A 29 3.40 24.29 3.85
CA LEU A 29 3.32 23.03 4.56
C LEU A 29 4.11 22.01 3.78
N VAL A 30 4.71 21.07 4.49
CA VAL A 30 5.38 19.94 3.87
C VAL A 30 4.45 18.75 3.84
N LEU A 31 4.53 18.02 2.73
CA LEU A 31 4.10 16.64 2.66
C LEU A 31 5.34 15.75 2.76
N VAL A 32 5.33 14.84 3.73
CA VAL A 32 6.28 13.75 3.84
C VAL A 32 5.62 12.52 3.24
N TYR A 33 6.29 11.91 2.27
CA TYR A 33 5.86 10.69 1.62
C TYR A 33 6.97 9.66 1.73
N GLY A 34 6.65 8.46 2.20
CA GLY A 34 7.64 7.42 2.39
C GLY A 34 7.04 6.06 2.65
N GLY A 35 7.91 5.09 2.91
CA GLY A 35 7.49 3.72 3.15
C GLY A 35 8.59 2.69 2.92
N ALA A 36 8.22 1.44 3.10
CA ALA A 36 9.06 0.30 2.76
C ALA A 36 9.15 0.13 1.23
N THR A 37 10.29 -0.36 0.77
CA THR A 37 10.53 -0.70 -0.63
C THR A 37 11.00 -2.14 -0.72
N LYS A 38 10.74 -2.79 -1.86
CA LYS A 38 11.08 -4.21 -2.07
C LYS A 38 10.53 -5.13 -0.98
N ILE A 39 9.30 -4.85 -0.53
CA ILE A 39 8.60 -5.57 0.55
C ILE A 39 8.64 -7.09 0.33
N LYS A 40 8.32 -7.55 -0.89
CA LYS A 40 8.38 -8.98 -1.26
C LYS A 40 9.74 -9.61 -0.96
N GLY A 41 10.83 -8.92 -1.32
CA GLY A 41 12.20 -9.40 -1.08
C GLY A 41 12.56 -9.48 0.40
N TYR A 42 11.95 -8.66 1.26
CA TYR A 42 12.15 -8.74 2.71
C TYR A 42 11.30 -9.83 3.36
N VAL A 43 10.01 -9.91 3.00
CA VAL A 43 9.03 -10.84 3.60
C VAL A 43 9.34 -12.28 3.21
N PHE A 44 9.59 -12.55 1.93
CA PHE A 44 9.85 -13.89 1.39
C PHE A 44 11.33 -14.28 1.36
N GLU A 45 12.19 -13.48 1.99
CA GLU A 45 13.58 -13.87 2.23
C GLU A 45 13.68 -15.15 3.09
N ALA A 46 12.73 -15.32 4.02
CA ALA A 46 12.69 -16.49 4.88
C ALA A 46 11.77 -17.57 4.29
N PRO A 47 12.16 -18.85 4.33
CA PRO A 47 11.37 -19.91 3.73
C PRO A 47 10.20 -20.38 4.61
N LYS A 48 10.24 -20.09 5.92
CA LYS A 48 9.32 -20.66 6.92
C LYS A 48 8.26 -19.66 7.37
N LEU A 49 7.03 -20.16 7.52
CA LEU A 49 5.84 -19.36 7.84
C LEU A 49 5.98 -18.47 9.09
N PRO A 50 6.56 -18.93 10.22
CA PRO A 50 6.73 -18.06 11.39
C PRO A 50 7.58 -16.82 11.11
N GLU A 51 8.62 -16.95 10.28
CA GLU A 51 9.50 -15.84 9.94
C GLU A 51 8.84 -14.90 8.91
N ILE A 52 8.13 -15.44 7.92
CA ILE A 52 7.37 -14.65 6.94
C ILE A 52 6.31 -13.78 7.65
N ARG A 53 5.56 -14.40 8.56
CA ARG A 53 4.55 -13.73 9.40
C ARG A 53 5.14 -12.61 10.24
N GLY A 54 6.24 -12.90 10.93
CA GLY A 54 6.91 -11.88 11.73
C GLY A 54 7.56 -10.79 10.89
N ALA A 55 7.98 -11.08 9.66
CA ALA A 55 8.45 -10.08 8.73
C ALA A 55 7.33 -9.11 8.33
N SER A 56 6.14 -9.60 7.98
CA SER A 56 5.00 -8.72 7.66
C SER A 56 4.58 -7.90 8.87
N ALA A 57 4.33 -8.55 10.02
CA ALA A 57 3.89 -7.84 11.22
C ALA A 57 4.89 -6.76 11.67
N LEU A 58 6.19 -7.01 11.50
CA LEU A 58 7.21 -6.01 11.80
C LEU A 58 7.19 -4.84 10.80
N LEU A 59 6.94 -5.09 9.51
CA LEU A 59 6.79 -4.01 8.52
C LEU A 59 5.54 -3.18 8.77
N ASP A 60 4.42 -3.82 9.07
CA ASP A 60 3.15 -3.14 9.37
C ASP A 60 3.31 -2.28 10.64
N TRP A 61 3.94 -2.82 11.69
CA TRP A 61 4.22 -2.06 12.90
C TRP A 61 5.10 -0.83 12.66
N VAL A 62 6.20 -0.98 11.89
CA VAL A 62 7.07 0.17 11.57
C VAL A 62 6.38 1.16 10.64
N GLY A 63 5.65 0.67 9.64
CA GLY A 63 5.05 1.51 8.59
C GLY A 63 3.75 2.20 8.99
N GLU A 64 3.00 1.63 9.92
CA GLU A 64 1.71 2.15 10.36
C GLU A 64 1.82 2.76 11.76
N GLN A 65 2.11 1.95 12.78
CA GLN A 65 2.09 2.40 14.18
C GLN A 65 3.23 3.36 14.51
N GLN A 66 4.45 3.05 14.10
CA GLN A 66 5.61 3.89 14.42
C GLN A 66 5.57 5.23 13.69
N VAL A 67 5.02 5.29 12.48
CA VAL A 67 4.79 6.57 11.79
C VAL A 67 3.88 7.45 12.65
N HIS A 68 2.76 6.95 13.16
CA HIS A 68 1.93 7.74 14.06
C HIS A 68 2.64 8.14 15.36
N GLN A 69 3.43 7.25 15.97
CA GLN A 69 4.22 7.53 17.17
C GLN A 69 5.27 8.62 16.95
N ILE A 70 5.97 8.61 15.80
CA ILE A 70 6.93 9.65 15.43
C ILE A 70 6.23 11.01 15.36
N TRP A 71 5.05 11.06 14.73
CA TRP A 71 4.26 12.29 14.64
C TRP A 71 3.73 12.75 16.00
N HIS A 72 3.26 11.85 16.86
CA HIS A 72 2.82 12.20 18.22
C HIS A 72 3.97 12.73 19.09
N LYS A 73 5.20 12.21 18.91
CA LYS A 73 6.39 12.70 19.61
C LYS A 73 6.80 14.09 19.15
N ALA A 74 6.77 14.34 17.84
CA ALA A 74 7.09 15.65 17.27
C ALA A 74 5.99 16.68 17.55
N PHE A 75 4.73 16.25 17.44
CA PHE A 75 3.54 17.08 17.61
C PHE A 75 2.57 16.42 18.61
N PRO A 76 2.67 16.75 19.91
CA PRO A 76 1.79 16.16 20.93
C PRO A 76 0.35 16.67 20.78
N LYS A 77 -0.42 16.05 19.88
CA LYS A 77 -1.80 16.44 19.57
C LYS A 77 -2.73 15.24 19.48
N GLY A 78 -3.81 15.31 20.26
CA GLY A 78 -4.82 14.27 20.31
C GLY A 78 -4.40 13.13 21.24
N ASP A 79 -5.03 11.98 21.05
CA ASP A 79 -4.78 10.76 21.82
C ASP A 79 -3.65 9.95 21.16
N PRO A 80 -2.53 9.68 21.86
CA PRO A 80 -1.41 8.87 21.33
C PRO A 80 -1.81 7.46 20.88
N SER A 81 -2.93 6.93 21.37
CA SER A 81 -3.46 5.62 20.97
C SER A 81 -4.22 5.66 19.63
N LYS A 82 -4.46 6.84 19.07
CA LYS A 82 -5.19 7.03 17.81
C LYS A 82 -4.26 7.49 16.69
N PRO A 83 -4.64 7.26 15.42
CA PRO A 83 -3.95 7.84 14.28
C PRO A 83 -3.77 9.36 14.45
N HIS A 84 -2.52 9.82 14.32
CA HIS A 84 -2.20 11.24 14.45
C HIS A 84 -2.88 12.05 13.33
N PRO A 85 -3.55 13.18 13.62
CA PRO A 85 -4.38 13.93 12.65
C PRO A 85 -3.61 14.56 11.49
N TYR A 86 -2.28 14.66 11.57
CA TYR A 86 -1.44 15.12 10.46
C TYR A 86 -1.04 14.00 9.50
N VAL A 87 -1.20 12.74 9.88
CA VAL A 87 -0.97 11.61 8.98
C VAL A 87 -2.23 11.44 8.13
N ILE A 88 -2.11 11.65 6.82
CA ILE A 88 -3.20 11.44 5.87
C ILE A 88 -3.48 9.95 5.80
N TYR A 89 -2.48 9.12 5.56
CA TYR A 89 -2.63 7.68 5.69
C TYR A 89 -1.27 7.07 6.02
N ALA A 90 -1.29 5.89 6.65
CA ALA A 90 -0.15 5.03 6.86
C ALA A 90 -0.67 3.60 6.77
N SER A 91 -0.58 3.01 5.58
CA SER A 91 -1.08 1.66 5.33
C SER A 91 -0.44 1.07 4.07
N GLY A 92 -0.36 -0.26 4.04
CA GLY A 92 0.11 -1.00 2.88
C GLY A 92 1.52 -0.63 2.41
N GLY A 93 2.41 -0.43 3.37
CA GLY A 93 3.83 -0.21 3.11
C GLY A 93 4.20 1.23 2.71
N SER A 94 3.26 2.17 2.64
CA SER A 94 3.55 3.60 2.45
C SER A 94 2.74 4.49 3.39
N PHE A 95 3.19 5.73 3.55
CA PHE A 95 2.49 6.75 4.31
C PHE A 95 2.59 8.11 3.63
N LEU A 96 1.63 8.99 3.95
CA LEU A 96 1.62 10.39 3.56
C LEU A 96 1.19 11.23 4.76
N ALA A 97 1.97 12.26 5.10
CA ALA A 97 1.71 13.06 6.29
C ALA A 97 2.12 14.52 6.13
N PHE A 98 1.43 15.40 6.86
CA PHE A 98 1.73 16.82 6.97
C PHE A 98 2.76 17.10 8.05
N THR A 99 3.60 18.10 7.81
CA THR A 99 4.55 18.64 8.80
C THR A 99 4.95 20.09 8.47
N PRO A 100 5.39 20.91 9.44
CA PRO A 100 6.03 22.19 9.16
C PRO A 100 7.33 22.02 8.34
N CYS A 101 7.68 23.02 7.51
CA CYS A 101 8.89 22.98 6.68
C CYS A 101 10.20 22.82 7.48
N SER A 102 10.24 23.25 8.75
CA SER A 102 11.43 23.15 9.60
C SER A 102 11.77 21.72 10.05
N GLU A 103 10.77 20.84 10.17
CA GLU A 103 10.92 19.49 10.76
C GLU A 103 10.87 18.37 9.71
N ALA A 104 10.51 18.73 8.48
CA ALA A 104 10.32 17.86 7.34
C ALA A 104 11.41 16.82 7.11
N GLN A 105 12.65 17.28 6.98
CA GLN A 105 13.78 16.41 6.67
C GLN A 105 14.10 15.48 7.85
N GLU A 106 14.00 16.01 9.08
CA GLU A 106 14.31 15.24 10.28
C GLU A 106 13.29 14.11 10.49
N LEU A 107 11.99 14.38 10.31
CA LEU A 107 10.97 13.33 10.39
C LEU A 107 11.12 12.28 9.29
N ALA A 108 11.42 12.69 8.05
CA ALA A 108 11.68 11.74 6.96
C ALA A 108 12.87 10.81 7.30
N THR A 109 13.98 11.38 7.79
CA THR A 109 15.14 10.62 8.24
C THR A 109 14.82 9.75 9.46
N GLN A 110 14.00 10.21 10.39
CA GLN A 110 13.59 9.43 11.56
C GLN A 110 12.78 8.18 11.16
N VAL A 111 11.91 8.28 10.16
CA VAL A 111 11.20 7.11 9.63
C VAL A 111 12.18 6.11 9.00
N GLU A 112 13.09 6.57 8.12
CA GLU A 112 14.10 5.68 7.50
C GLU A 112 15.00 5.00 8.56
N ARG A 113 15.38 5.73 9.61
CA ARG A 113 16.12 5.18 10.75
C ARG A 113 15.31 4.13 11.49
N THR A 114 14.04 4.37 11.75
CA THR A 114 13.17 3.41 12.45
C THR A 114 13.06 2.09 11.67
N TYR A 115 12.90 2.15 10.35
CA TYR A 115 12.96 0.94 9.50
C TYR A 115 14.29 0.21 9.63
N THR A 116 15.41 0.92 9.52
CA THR A 116 16.75 0.35 9.62
C THR A 116 16.99 -0.27 11.00
N GLU A 117 16.67 0.44 12.07
CA GLU A 117 16.90 0.03 13.45
C GLU A 117 16.10 -1.20 13.85
N HIS A 118 14.85 -1.33 13.38
CA HIS A 118 13.99 -2.43 13.77
C HIS A 118 14.10 -3.65 12.84
N THR A 119 14.16 -3.44 11.54
CA THR A 119 14.14 -4.55 10.56
C THR A 119 15.53 -5.05 10.20
N LEU A 120 16.56 -4.19 10.34
CA LEU A 120 17.92 -4.32 9.82
C LEU A 120 17.99 -4.43 8.30
N THR A 121 17.12 -5.19 7.64
CA THR A 121 17.26 -5.59 6.23
C THR A 121 16.16 -5.06 5.33
N ALA A 122 15.10 -4.47 5.87
CA ALA A 122 14.08 -3.86 5.02
C ALA A 122 14.64 -2.55 4.44
N ASN A 123 14.39 -2.33 3.17
CA ASN A 123 14.71 -1.06 2.53
C ASN A 123 13.53 -0.11 2.74
N SER A 124 13.82 1.15 3.03
CA SER A 124 12.80 2.20 3.15
C SER A 124 13.28 3.49 2.52
N VAL A 125 12.35 4.30 2.06
CA VAL A 125 12.62 5.63 1.53
C VAL A 125 11.60 6.59 2.11
N ALA A 126 12.03 7.77 2.51
CA ALA A 126 11.16 8.88 2.85
C ALA A 126 11.68 10.16 2.20
N ILE A 127 10.78 10.93 1.61
CA ILE A 127 11.06 12.23 0.99
C ILE A 127 10.11 13.28 1.55
N ALA A 128 10.52 14.52 1.47
CA ALA A 128 9.73 15.66 1.90
C ALA A 128 9.77 16.77 0.84
N ALA A 129 8.64 17.44 0.62
CA ALA A 129 8.59 18.64 -0.21
C ALA A 129 7.66 19.70 0.41
N CYS A 130 8.10 20.96 0.40
CA CYS A 130 7.29 22.10 0.81
C CYS A 130 6.38 22.55 -0.35
N PHE A 131 5.10 22.76 -0.05
CA PHE A 131 4.08 23.27 -0.96
C PHE A 131 3.39 24.48 -0.35
N ASP A 132 2.99 25.44 -1.18
CA ASP A 132 2.16 26.55 -0.74
C ASP A 132 0.71 26.08 -0.50
N LEU A 133 -0.04 26.76 0.39
CA LEU A 133 -1.42 26.39 0.72
C LEU A 133 -2.35 26.31 -0.50
N LEU A 134 -2.13 27.15 -1.52
CA LEU A 134 -2.89 27.09 -2.77
C LEU A 134 -2.56 25.83 -3.57
N GLU A 135 -1.31 25.35 -3.51
CA GLU A 135 -0.91 24.14 -4.20
C GLU A 135 -1.60 22.90 -3.61
N LEU A 136 -1.76 22.86 -2.29
CA LEU A 136 -2.49 21.76 -1.62
C LEU A 136 -3.94 21.62 -2.10
N ARG A 137 -4.54 22.69 -2.64
CA ARG A 137 -5.90 22.68 -3.18
C ARG A 137 -5.94 22.53 -4.70
N TYR A 138 -5.01 23.15 -5.41
CA TYR A 138 -5.09 23.32 -6.87
C TYR A 138 -3.93 22.64 -7.63
N GLY A 139 -3.14 21.81 -6.97
CA GLY A 139 -1.98 21.17 -7.56
C GLY A 139 -0.79 22.12 -7.71
N ARG A 140 0.24 21.74 -8.46
CA ARG A 140 1.46 22.54 -8.59
C ARG A 140 1.16 23.90 -9.21
N LEU A 141 1.64 24.97 -8.57
CA LEU A 141 1.48 26.33 -9.05
C LEU A 141 2.84 26.94 -9.34
N PHE A 142 2.99 27.49 -10.54
CA PHE A 142 4.14 28.32 -10.88
C PHE A 142 3.74 29.79 -10.73
N HIS A 143 4.39 30.50 -9.81
CA HIS A 143 4.21 31.93 -9.61
C HIS A 143 5.39 32.67 -10.23
N ASP A 144 5.11 33.46 -11.26
CA ASP A 144 6.09 34.37 -11.82
C ASP A 144 6.15 35.65 -10.97
N LYS A 145 7.28 35.83 -10.29
CA LYS A 145 7.53 36.98 -9.44
C LYS A 145 7.68 38.29 -10.22
N ALA A 146 8.05 38.23 -11.50
CA ALA A 146 8.23 39.43 -12.31
C ALA A 146 6.89 40.05 -12.72
N THR A 147 5.92 39.20 -13.08
CA THR A 147 4.58 39.61 -13.52
C THR A 147 3.52 39.54 -12.42
N ASP A 148 3.88 39.06 -11.22
CA ASP A 148 2.98 38.73 -10.10
C ASP A 148 1.75 37.91 -10.55
N SER A 149 1.99 36.93 -11.43
CA SER A 149 0.95 36.12 -12.03
C SER A 149 1.24 34.63 -11.90
N PHE A 150 0.16 33.85 -11.86
CA PHE A 150 0.25 32.39 -11.84
C PHE A 150 0.11 31.85 -13.25
N TYR A 151 0.95 30.88 -13.60
CA TYR A 151 0.74 30.06 -14.78
C TYR A 151 -0.54 29.25 -14.61
N TRP A 152 -1.52 29.47 -15.48
CA TRP A 152 -2.84 28.88 -15.35
C TRP A 152 -3.39 28.34 -16.69
N VAL A 153 -4.69 28.05 -16.72
CA VAL A 153 -5.33 27.35 -17.84
C VAL A 153 -5.22 28.13 -19.16
N GLU A 154 -5.25 29.45 -19.12
CA GLU A 154 -5.15 30.26 -20.34
C GLU A 154 -3.72 30.24 -20.91
N ASP A 155 -2.70 30.24 -20.05
CA ASP A 155 -1.29 30.11 -20.49
C ASP A 155 -1.02 28.72 -21.05
N PHE A 156 -1.59 27.69 -20.42
CA PHE A 156 -1.53 26.32 -20.91
C PHE A 156 -2.15 26.17 -22.31
N ILE A 157 -3.34 26.72 -22.53
CA ILE A 157 -4.00 26.66 -23.85
C ILE A 157 -3.15 27.38 -24.91
N HIS A 158 -2.57 28.53 -24.56
CA HIS A 158 -1.65 29.25 -25.45
C HIS A 158 -0.40 28.42 -25.77
N ASP A 159 0.25 27.85 -24.75
CA ASP A 159 1.47 27.07 -24.93
C ASP A 159 1.24 25.74 -25.66
N CYS A 160 0.02 25.17 -25.62
CA CYS A 160 -0.35 24.01 -26.45
C CYS A 160 -0.38 24.31 -27.96
N GLN A 161 -0.40 25.58 -28.36
CA GLN A 161 -0.30 25.99 -29.77
C GLN A 161 1.14 25.91 -30.29
N ASP A 162 2.13 25.96 -29.39
CA ASP A 162 3.54 25.80 -29.73
C ASP A 162 3.87 24.31 -29.95
N ALA A 163 4.25 23.96 -31.18
CA ALA A 163 4.60 22.61 -31.55
C ALA A 163 5.78 22.04 -30.74
N ASN A 164 6.70 22.90 -30.29
CA ASN A 164 7.86 22.47 -29.53
C ASN A 164 7.48 22.08 -28.10
N LYS A 165 6.53 22.80 -27.48
CA LYS A 165 6.07 22.54 -26.10
C LYS A 165 5.01 21.45 -26.00
N TRP A 166 4.27 21.20 -27.09
CA TRP A 166 3.17 20.25 -27.09
C TRP A 166 3.61 18.85 -26.65
N ALA A 167 4.80 18.40 -27.07
CA ALA A 167 5.29 17.07 -26.76
C ALA A 167 5.41 16.83 -25.25
N GLU A 168 5.99 17.76 -24.48
CA GLU A 168 6.07 17.63 -23.02
C GLU A 168 4.71 17.88 -22.34
N LEU A 169 3.95 18.87 -22.81
CA LEU A 169 2.65 19.22 -22.23
C LEU A 169 1.62 18.10 -22.39
N GLU A 170 1.62 17.39 -23.51
CA GLU A 170 0.72 16.26 -23.75
C GLU A 170 1.01 15.09 -22.80
N GLN A 171 2.28 14.84 -22.49
CA GLN A 171 2.68 13.79 -21.55
C GLN A 171 2.31 14.14 -20.12
N TYR A 172 2.53 15.39 -19.71
CA TYR A 172 2.25 15.83 -18.34
C TYR A 172 0.75 16.05 -18.09
N TYR A 173 0.05 16.69 -19.03
CA TYR A 173 -1.40 16.94 -19.03
C TYR A 173 -2.11 15.95 -19.97
N TYR A 174 -1.92 14.67 -19.68
CA TYR A 174 -2.45 13.59 -20.50
C TYR A 174 -3.98 13.54 -20.49
N LEU A 175 -4.55 13.14 -21.62
CA LEU A 175 -5.98 12.88 -21.73
C LEU A 175 -6.27 11.48 -21.23
N HIS A 176 -7.23 11.36 -20.30
CA HIS A 176 -7.74 10.04 -19.97
C HIS A 176 -8.61 9.52 -21.11
N LYS A 177 -8.58 8.20 -21.32
CA LYS A 177 -9.48 7.53 -22.25
C LYS A 177 -10.96 7.78 -21.90
N ASP A 178 -11.25 7.95 -20.60
CA ASP A 178 -12.60 8.17 -20.06
C ASP A 178 -13.04 9.65 -20.11
N SER A 179 -12.28 10.49 -20.81
CA SER A 179 -12.56 11.93 -20.92
C SER A 179 -13.72 12.25 -21.86
N GLY A 180 -14.08 11.31 -22.75
CA GLY A 180 -15.06 11.54 -23.81
C GLY A 180 -14.53 12.33 -25.01
N PHE A 181 -13.23 12.64 -25.03
CA PHE A 181 -12.57 13.33 -26.14
C PHE A 181 -11.68 12.37 -26.93
N ALA A 182 -11.46 12.67 -28.22
CA ALA A 182 -10.50 11.92 -29.04
C ALA A 182 -9.07 12.15 -28.54
N ALA A 183 -8.17 11.17 -28.72
CA ALA A 183 -6.79 11.23 -28.20
C ALA A 183 -6.04 12.52 -28.61
N ASN A 184 -6.25 12.97 -29.85
CA ASN A 184 -5.59 14.14 -30.42
C ASN A 184 -6.48 15.40 -30.39
N ASP A 185 -7.55 15.41 -29.58
CA ASP A 185 -8.46 16.55 -29.46
C ASP A 185 -7.74 17.73 -28.77
N LYS A 186 -7.53 18.79 -29.54
CA LYS A 186 -6.94 20.07 -29.12
C LYS A 186 -8.00 21.18 -28.99
N SER A 187 -9.29 20.84 -28.95
CA SER A 187 -10.34 21.81 -28.67
C SER A 187 -10.12 22.44 -27.29
N GLU A 188 -10.53 23.70 -27.13
CA GLU A 188 -10.38 24.42 -25.87
C GLU A 188 -11.03 23.66 -24.70
N THR A 189 -12.16 23.00 -24.94
CA THR A 189 -12.86 22.18 -23.95
C THR A 189 -12.02 20.98 -23.50
N ALA A 190 -11.39 20.26 -24.44
CA ALA A 190 -10.52 19.12 -24.14
C ALA A 190 -9.25 19.56 -23.41
N LEU A 191 -8.63 20.68 -23.81
CA LEU A 191 -7.46 21.25 -23.15
C LEU A 191 -7.76 21.71 -21.72
N LYS A 192 -8.87 22.45 -21.51
CA LYS A 192 -9.32 22.81 -20.15
C LYS A 192 -9.54 21.57 -19.30
N TRP A 193 -10.14 20.52 -19.86
CA TRP A 193 -10.34 19.27 -19.15
C TRP A 193 -9.00 18.63 -18.74
N ARG A 194 -8.04 18.52 -19.65
CA ARG A 194 -6.68 17.97 -19.37
C ARG A 194 -6.01 18.73 -18.22
N PHE A 195 -6.04 20.05 -18.28
CA PHE A 195 -5.44 20.92 -17.27
C PHE A 195 -6.06 20.67 -15.89
N PHE A 196 -7.38 20.82 -15.74
CA PHE A 196 -8.05 20.70 -14.44
C PHE A 196 -8.09 19.27 -13.91
N ASN A 197 -8.01 18.25 -14.78
CA ASN A 197 -7.89 16.88 -14.33
C ASN A 197 -6.52 16.60 -13.69
N ARG A 198 -5.48 17.31 -14.14
CA ARG A 198 -4.13 17.21 -13.56
C ARG A 198 -3.93 18.14 -12.36
N LYS A 199 -4.52 19.33 -12.35
CA LYS A 199 -4.39 20.34 -11.28
C LYS A 199 -5.18 19.98 -10.01
N THR A 200 -4.65 19.02 -9.27
CA THR A 200 -5.29 18.41 -8.08
C THR A 200 -4.26 18.17 -6.98
N PHE A 201 -4.71 17.89 -5.75
CA PHE A 201 -3.82 17.41 -4.69
C PHE A 201 -3.03 16.15 -5.12
N GLY A 202 -3.66 15.26 -5.90
CA GLY A 202 -3.01 14.09 -6.48
C GLY A 202 -1.82 14.40 -7.41
N GLU A 203 -1.75 15.60 -8.01
CA GLU A 203 -0.57 16.08 -8.73
C GLU A 203 0.66 16.13 -7.83
N LEU A 204 0.50 16.70 -6.62
CA LEU A 204 1.58 16.83 -5.64
C LEU A 204 2.06 15.46 -5.19
N VAL A 205 1.12 14.55 -4.92
CA VAL A 205 1.45 13.17 -4.55
C VAL A 205 2.17 12.45 -5.69
N THR A 206 1.80 12.68 -6.94
CA THR A 206 2.52 12.11 -8.10
C THR A 206 3.97 12.62 -8.18
N VAL A 207 4.19 13.90 -7.83
CA VAL A 207 5.53 14.50 -7.78
C VAL A 207 6.35 13.88 -6.65
N LEU A 208 5.75 13.73 -5.46
CA LEU A 208 6.35 13.04 -4.31
C LEU A 208 6.71 11.59 -4.64
N ALA A 209 5.82 10.85 -5.32
CA ALA A 209 6.08 9.49 -5.77
C ALA A 209 7.26 9.41 -6.75
N THR A 210 7.37 10.39 -7.66
CA THR A 210 8.52 10.50 -8.57
C THR A 210 9.82 10.74 -7.81
N MET A 211 9.81 11.65 -6.82
CA MET A 211 10.96 11.90 -5.93
C MET A 211 11.33 10.66 -5.11
N PHE A 212 10.33 9.93 -4.61
CA PHE A 212 10.50 8.69 -3.86
C PHE A 212 11.18 7.60 -4.71
N HIS A 213 10.72 7.37 -5.94
CA HIS A 213 11.36 6.41 -6.84
C HIS A 213 12.78 6.82 -7.19
N ARG A 214 13.01 8.12 -7.42
CA ARG A 214 14.36 8.62 -7.66
C ARG A 214 15.26 8.43 -6.44
N ARG A 215 14.78 8.67 -5.22
CA ARG A 215 15.55 8.40 -4.00
C ARG A 215 15.80 6.91 -3.75
N ARG A 216 14.85 6.04 -4.08
CA ARG A 216 15.03 4.58 -4.04
C ARG A 216 16.19 4.14 -4.93
N ASP A 217 16.32 4.73 -6.11
CA ASP A 217 17.32 4.33 -7.11
C ASP A 217 18.65 5.11 -6.94
N GLU A 218 18.59 6.39 -6.54
CA GLU A 218 19.72 7.29 -6.29
C GLU A 218 19.86 7.64 -4.80
N ARG A 219 20.88 7.05 -4.14
CA ARG A 219 21.08 7.15 -2.68
C ARG A 219 21.17 8.58 -2.12
N ALA A 220 21.81 9.49 -2.86
CA ALA A 220 22.08 10.85 -2.44
C ALA A 220 21.02 11.87 -2.94
N SER A 221 19.88 11.42 -3.46
CA SER A 221 18.86 12.33 -3.97
C SER A 221 17.85 12.72 -2.88
N HIS A 222 17.40 13.98 -2.92
CA HIS A 222 16.29 14.53 -2.11
C HIS A 222 16.49 14.41 -0.58
N GLY A 223 17.68 14.71 -0.08
CA GLY A 223 18.00 14.77 1.34
C GLY A 223 19.41 14.25 1.63
N GLU A 224 19.67 13.95 2.90
CA GLU A 224 20.89 13.25 3.31
C GLU A 224 20.97 11.86 2.64
N PRO A 225 22.18 11.35 2.33
CA PRO A 225 22.34 9.99 1.81
C PRO A 225 21.66 8.98 2.73
N HIS A 226 20.69 8.22 2.20
CA HIS A 226 20.08 7.17 3.01
C HIS A 226 21.07 6.01 3.15
N TYR A 227 21.12 5.42 4.34
CA TYR A 227 21.99 4.30 4.66
C TYR A 227 21.31 3.01 4.22
N LEU A 228 21.90 2.30 3.26
CA LEU A 228 21.47 0.94 2.98
C LEU A 228 22.08 -0.01 4.01
N PRO A 229 21.33 -1.04 4.43
CA PRO A 229 21.89 -2.11 5.23
C PRO A 229 23.14 -2.69 4.57
N HIS A 230 24.28 -2.60 5.27
CA HIS A 230 25.53 -3.23 4.86
C HIS A 230 25.90 -4.30 5.87
N TYR A 231 26.27 -5.47 5.35
CA TYR A 231 26.69 -6.61 6.15
C TYR A 231 28.02 -7.08 5.60
N GLU A 232 29.02 -7.14 6.47
CA GLU A 232 30.28 -7.80 6.14
C GLU A 232 30.04 -9.30 6.06
N LEU A 233 30.45 -9.91 4.95
CA LEU A 233 30.38 -11.36 4.73
C LEU A 233 31.79 -11.91 4.80
N MET A 234 32.11 -12.65 5.87
CA MET A 234 33.40 -13.33 5.96
C MET A 234 33.32 -14.70 5.28
N PRO A 235 34.34 -15.13 4.51
CA PRO A 235 34.30 -16.40 3.76
C PRO A 235 34.08 -17.67 4.61
N TRP A 236 34.39 -17.60 5.92
CA TRP A 236 34.26 -18.73 6.85
C TRP A 236 33.03 -18.62 7.77
N ASP A 237 32.20 -17.58 7.62
CA ASP A 237 30.98 -17.46 8.40
C ASP A 237 29.97 -18.52 7.98
N VAL A 238 29.29 -19.12 8.97
CA VAL A 238 28.15 -19.98 8.66
C VAL A 238 27.01 -19.10 8.20
N LYS A 239 26.46 -19.42 7.02
CA LYS A 239 25.30 -18.71 6.50
C LYS A 239 24.05 -19.00 7.31
N CYS A 240 23.24 -17.97 7.48
CA CYS A 240 21.90 -18.06 8.03
C CYS A 240 21.06 -19.06 7.22
N HIS A 241 20.58 -20.12 7.87
CA HIS A 241 19.74 -21.15 7.27
C HIS A 241 18.38 -20.64 6.77
N SER A 242 17.98 -19.43 7.18
CA SER A 242 16.74 -18.80 6.73
C SER A 242 16.98 -17.93 5.50
N SER A 243 17.86 -16.93 5.60
CA SER A 243 18.07 -15.99 4.48
C SER A 243 19.07 -16.45 3.42
N ASP A 244 19.93 -17.43 3.72
CA ASP A 244 21.07 -17.90 2.89
C ASP A 244 22.09 -16.82 2.44
N VAL A 245 21.93 -15.58 2.92
CA VAL A 245 22.78 -14.44 2.57
C VAL A 245 23.71 -14.04 3.71
N ARG A 246 23.17 -13.82 4.92
CA ARG A 246 23.92 -13.21 6.04
C ARG A 246 24.54 -14.25 6.96
N SER A 247 25.58 -13.86 7.67
CA SER A 247 26.20 -14.66 8.73
C SER A 247 25.19 -14.99 9.85
N ALA A 248 25.22 -16.23 10.28
CA ALA A 248 24.42 -16.69 11.41
C ALA A 248 25.10 -16.30 12.72
N VAL A 249 24.32 -15.73 13.63
CA VAL A 249 24.79 -15.25 14.94
C VAL A 249 23.95 -15.82 16.09
N ILE A 250 22.79 -16.41 15.80
CA ILE A 250 21.83 -16.89 16.78
C ILE A 250 21.39 -18.30 16.40
N GLU A 251 21.43 -19.23 17.35
CA GLU A 251 20.79 -20.54 17.20
C GLU A 251 19.38 -20.49 17.77
N ALA A 252 18.37 -20.89 17.00
CA ALA A 252 16.98 -20.92 17.45
C ALA A 252 16.21 -22.08 16.83
N ARG A 253 15.16 -22.52 17.52
CA ARG A 253 14.25 -23.56 17.02
C ARG A 253 13.17 -22.95 16.11
N VAL A 254 12.97 -23.47 14.91
CA VAL A 254 11.89 -23.07 14.00
C VAL A 254 11.07 -24.33 13.67
N GLY A 255 9.88 -24.44 14.28
CA GLY A 255 9.15 -25.71 14.29
C GLY A 255 9.93 -26.78 15.06
N ASP A 256 10.29 -27.87 14.40
CA ASP A 256 11.13 -28.94 14.98
C ASP A 256 12.62 -28.80 14.66
N ASP A 257 12.98 -27.90 13.75
CA ASP A 257 14.37 -27.73 13.31
C ASP A 257 15.13 -26.78 14.23
N ARG A 258 16.37 -27.14 14.60
CA ARG A 258 17.35 -26.18 15.10
C ARG A 258 18.04 -25.49 13.93
N ARG A 259 17.96 -24.16 13.87
CA ARG A 259 18.49 -23.36 12.75
C ARG A 259 19.46 -22.30 13.27
N GLN A 260 20.52 -22.09 12.49
CA GLN A 260 21.44 -20.98 12.68
C GLN A 260 20.89 -19.79 11.88
N LEU A 261 20.58 -18.70 12.58
CA LEU A 261 19.89 -17.53 12.06
C LEU A 261 20.77 -16.29 12.16
N SER A 262 20.63 -15.41 11.17
CA SER A 262 21.08 -14.02 11.27
C SER A 262 20.22 -13.27 12.30
N GLU A 263 20.72 -12.15 12.80
CA GLU A 263 19.94 -11.30 13.72
C GLU A 263 18.60 -10.88 13.10
N ALA A 264 18.60 -10.46 11.83
CA ALA A 264 17.38 -10.07 11.13
C ALA A 264 16.36 -11.21 11.04
N SER A 265 16.80 -12.43 10.71
CA SER A 265 15.93 -13.62 10.69
C SER A 265 15.42 -13.98 12.09
N ALA A 266 16.26 -13.84 13.11
CA ALA A 266 15.87 -14.08 14.50
C ALA A 266 14.85 -13.05 15.02
N ARG A 267 14.96 -11.77 14.62
CA ARG A 267 13.94 -10.74 14.89
C ARG A 267 12.61 -11.07 14.23
N LYS A 268 12.62 -11.46 12.95
CA LYS A 268 11.43 -11.95 12.24
C LYS A 268 10.79 -13.12 12.98
N LEU A 269 11.57 -14.12 13.39
CA LEU A 269 11.08 -15.25 14.16
C LEU A 269 10.47 -14.84 15.52
N ALA A 270 11.12 -13.95 16.27
CA ALA A 270 10.65 -13.49 17.56
C ALA A 270 9.30 -12.74 17.44
N VAL A 271 9.17 -11.85 16.46
CA VAL A 271 7.89 -11.17 16.15
C VAL A 271 6.83 -12.19 15.75
N GLY A 272 7.17 -13.14 14.89
CA GLY A 272 6.23 -14.17 14.42
C GLY A 272 5.71 -15.09 15.53
N ARG A 273 6.54 -15.39 16.54
CA ARG A 273 6.12 -16.11 17.75
C ARG A 273 5.20 -15.26 18.61
N THR A 274 5.53 -13.99 18.80
CA THR A 274 4.76 -13.03 19.62
C THR A 274 3.35 -12.84 19.06
N VAL A 275 3.23 -12.63 17.75
CA VAL A 275 1.93 -12.51 17.04
C VAL A 275 1.04 -13.74 17.24
N LYS A 276 1.62 -14.92 17.45
CA LYS A 276 0.88 -16.17 17.69
C LYS A 276 0.73 -16.53 19.17
N GLY A 277 1.16 -15.67 20.09
CA GLY A 277 1.16 -15.96 21.53
C GLY A 277 2.05 -17.15 21.92
N VAL A 278 3.06 -17.46 21.10
CA VAL A 278 4.05 -18.52 21.36
C VAL A 278 5.22 -17.93 22.13
N ASP A 279 5.75 -18.69 23.09
CA ASP A 279 6.92 -18.27 23.87
C ASP A 279 8.13 -17.96 22.96
N ILE A 280 8.69 -16.77 23.16
CA ILE A 280 9.86 -16.27 22.43
C ILE A 280 11.12 -17.03 22.91
N GLY A 281 11.11 -17.53 24.15
CA GLY A 281 12.22 -18.28 24.74
C GLY A 281 13.52 -17.47 24.79
N ASP A 282 14.65 -18.13 24.53
CA ASP A 282 15.99 -17.53 24.63
C ASP A 282 16.24 -16.36 23.65
N LEU A 283 15.40 -16.20 22.62
CA LEU A 283 15.49 -15.08 21.68
C LEU A 283 15.33 -13.73 22.39
N GLU A 284 14.51 -13.64 23.44
CA GLU A 284 14.30 -12.39 24.18
C GLU A 284 15.59 -11.90 24.87
N LYS A 285 16.39 -12.83 25.38
CA LYS A 285 17.70 -12.51 25.99
C LYS A 285 18.75 -12.25 24.92
N THR A 286 18.76 -13.05 23.87
CA THR A 286 19.81 -13.05 22.84
C THR A 286 19.73 -11.82 21.93
N LEU A 287 18.54 -11.30 21.67
CA LEU A 287 18.34 -10.13 20.80
C LEU A 287 18.60 -8.79 21.50
N LYS A 288 18.94 -8.76 22.79
CA LYS A 288 19.25 -7.51 23.49
C LYS A 288 20.44 -6.78 22.83
N PRO A 289 20.39 -5.45 22.69
CA PRO A 289 19.42 -4.53 23.32
C PRO A 289 18.08 -4.40 22.60
N TRP A 290 17.94 -4.96 21.39
CA TRP A 290 16.68 -4.96 20.67
C TRP A 290 15.62 -5.77 21.42
N ARG A 291 14.37 -5.30 21.36
CA ARG A 291 13.21 -5.97 21.97
C ARG A 291 12.13 -6.09 20.93
N VAL A 292 11.33 -7.14 21.05
CA VAL A 292 10.14 -7.29 20.23
C VAL A 292 9.24 -6.07 20.47
N PRO A 293 8.73 -5.43 19.41
CA PRO A 293 7.83 -4.30 19.56
C PRO A 293 6.58 -4.65 20.39
N PRO A 294 6.09 -3.72 21.22
CA PRO A 294 4.81 -3.89 21.90
C PRO A 294 3.65 -3.75 20.89
N ASP A 295 2.47 -4.21 21.29
CA ASP A 295 1.20 -3.94 20.60
C ASP A 295 1.17 -4.34 19.11
N LEU A 296 1.86 -5.43 18.77
CA LEU A 296 1.80 -6.03 17.43
C LEU A 296 0.36 -6.46 17.12
N GLU A 297 -0.29 -5.72 16.22
CA GLU A 297 -1.59 -6.10 15.70
C GLU A 297 -1.49 -7.41 14.91
N THR A 298 -2.51 -8.24 15.04
CA THR A 298 -2.57 -9.56 14.41
C THR A 298 -3.78 -9.65 13.51
N TRP A 299 -3.64 -10.36 12.39
CA TRP A 299 -4.75 -10.60 11.47
C TRP A 299 -5.89 -11.39 12.14
N GLU A 300 -5.56 -12.18 13.15
CA GLU A 300 -6.51 -12.92 13.97
C GLU A 300 -7.44 -12.00 14.74
N THR A 301 -6.94 -10.94 15.37
CA THR A 301 -7.80 -9.99 16.09
C THR A 301 -8.79 -9.35 15.13
N ARG A 302 -8.29 -8.88 13.97
CA ARG A 302 -9.13 -8.28 12.91
C ARG A 302 -10.14 -9.28 12.34
N TRP A 303 -9.76 -10.56 12.25
CA TRP A 303 -10.63 -11.65 11.79
C TRP A 303 -11.75 -11.98 12.77
N HIS A 304 -11.46 -12.05 14.07
CA HIS A 304 -12.47 -12.27 15.10
C HIS A 304 -13.46 -11.10 15.16
N GLU A 305 -12.97 -9.87 15.12
CA GLU A 305 -13.83 -8.68 15.04
C GLU A 305 -14.77 -8.71 13.82
N PHE A 306 -14.28 -9.20 12.67
CA PHE A 306 -15.11 -9.37 11.49
C PHE A 306 -16.21 -10.42 11.70
N LEU A 307 -15.86 -11.57 12.28
CA LEU A 307 -16.80 -12.66 12.52
C LEU A 307 -17.87 -12.31 13.56
N ASP A 308 -17.50 -11.57 14.61
CA ASP A 308 -18.44 -11.06 15.62
C ASP A 308 -19.51 -10.15 15.00
N ASN A 309 -19.12 -9.38 13.98
CA ASN A 309 -20.04 -8.55 13.20
C ASN A 309 -20.82 -9.34 12.13
N HIS A 310 -20.41 -10.57 11.81
CA HIS A 310 -21.02 -11.43 10.79
C HIS A 310 -21.34 -12.85 11.33
N PRO A 311 -22.19 -12.98 12.37
CA PRO A 311 -22.48 -14.27 13.00
C PRO A 311 -23.24 -15.23 12.08
N GLN A 312 -23.78 -14.73 10.98
CA GLN A 312 -24.52 -15.51 9.98
C GLN A 312 -23.60 -16.18 8.95
N SER A 313 -22.31 -15.84 8.92
CA SER A 313 -21.36 -16.40 7.96
C SER A 313 -21.21 -17.91 8.14
N ASN A 314 -20.87 -18.61 7.04
CA ASN A 314 -20.64 -20.05 7.07
C ASN A 314 -19.54 -20.40 8.10
N TYR A 315 -18.47 -19.61 8.13
CA TYR A 315 -17.39 -19.74 9.09
C TYR A 315 -17.84 -19.56 10.55
N ALA A 316 -18.59 -18.50 10.87
CA ALA A 316 -19.06 -18.24 12.23
C ALA A 316 -19.99 -19.35 12.76
N ARG A 317 -20.77 -20.00 11.88
CA ARG A 317 -21.62 -21.13 12.27
C ARG A 317 -20.85 -22.41 12.61
N HIS A 318 -19.63 -22.56 12.08
CA HIS A 318 -18.74 -23.69 12.34
C HIS A 318 -17.66 -23.36 13.39
N LEU A 319 -17.74 -22.17 14.00
CA LEU A 319 -16.93 -21.81 15.15
C LEU A 319 -17.50 -22.51 16.39
N ASP A 320 -16.90 -23.64 16.74
CA ASP A 320 -17.11 -24.23 18.06
C ASP A 320 -16.57 -23.28 19.14
N ASN A 321 -17.16 -23.26 20.34
CA ASN A 321 -16.69 -22.49 21.52
C ASN A 321 -15.24 -22.85 21.99
N ALA A 322 -14.52 -23.69 21.24
CA ALA A 322 -13.12 -24.01 21.48
C ALA A 322 -12.22 -22.93 20.87
N ALA A 323 -11.12 -22.59 21.55
CA ALA A 323 -10.11 -21.68 21.02
C ALA A 323 -9.47 -22.26 19.74
N ILE A 324 -9.94 -21.80 18.58
CA ILE A 324 -9.36 -22.12 17.27
C ILE A 324 -8.00 -21.42 17.18
N LYS A 325 -7.00 -22.12 16.67
CA LYS A 325 -5.64 -21.61 16.52
C LYS A 325 -5.36 -21.31 15.06
N PRO A 326 -4.52 -20.33 14.74
CA PRO A 326 -4.03 -20.17 13.37
C PRO A 326 -3.05 -21.29 12.98
N ALA A 327 -2.83 -21.45 11.67
CA ALA A 327 -1.89 -22.43 11.14
C ALA A 327 -0.46 -22.19 11.66
N SER A 328 0.19 -23.27 12.12
CA SER A 328 1.57 -23.23 12.62
C SER A 328 2.57 -23.30 11.48
N ASP A 329 2.29 -24.15 10.48
CA ASP A 329 3.05 -24.29 9.25
C ASP A 329 2.12 -24.42 8.03
N ILE A 330 2.69 -24.29 6.84
CA ILE A 330 2.00 -24.40 5.55
C ILE A 330 1.33 -25.79 5.40
N ALA A 331 1.91 -26.83 5.99
CA ALA A 331 1.37 -28.19 5.98
C ALA A 331 -0.03 -28.29 6.64
N ASP A 332 -0.31 -27.47 7.66
CA ASP A 332 -1.63 -27.45 8.29
C ASP A 332 -2.72 -27.01 7.31
N ILE A 333 -2.40 -26.02 6.46
CA ILE A 333 -3.29 -25.50 5.42
C ILE A 333 -3.41 -26.52 4.28
N ALA A 334 -2.28 -27.12 3.88
CA ALA A 334 -2.21 -28.08 2.77
C ALA A 334 -2.95 -29.39 3.07
N ALA A 335 -3.01 -29.80 4.33
CA ALA A 335 -3.72 -31.00 4.77
C ALA A 335 -5.23 -30.92 4.53
N ALA A 336 -5.79 -29.71 4.49
CA ALA A 336 -7.21 -29.49 4.24
C ALA A 336 -7.59 -29.46 2.74
N SER A 337 -6.62 -29.46 1.85
CA SER A 337 -6.86 -29.43 0.40
C SER A 337 -7.33 -30.78 -0.13
N LEU A 338 -8.05 -30.76 -1.26
CA LEU A 338 -8.45 -31.95 -2.02
C LEU A 338 -7.96 -31.84 -3.48
N PRO A 339 -6.90 -32.57 -3.89
CA PRO A 339 -6.11 -33.52 -3.11
C PRO A 339 -5.28 -32.85 -2.01
N SER A 340 -4.93 -33.63 -0.98
CA SER A 340 -4.13 -33.15 0.15
C SER A 340 -2.71 -32.81 -0.27
N ARG A 341 -2.02 -32.01 0.56
CA ARG A 341 -0.64 -31.52 0.38
C ARG A 341 -0.48 -30.42 -0.67
N TYR A 342 -1.58 -29.81 -1.11
CA TYR A 342 -1.56 -28.66 -2.00
C TYR A 342 -2.01 -27.39 -1.28
N ILE A 343 -1.30 -26.31 -1.57
CA ILE A 343 -1.68 -24.95 -1.17
C ILE A 343 -1.99 -24.13 -2.41
N GLY A 344 -2.85 -23.14 -2.23
CA GLY A 344 -3.04 -22.03 -3.13
C GLY A 344 -2.40 -20.78 -2.54
N LEU A 345 -1.50 -20.16 -3.30
CA LEU A 345 -1.05 -18.80 -3.05
C LEU A 345 -1.87 -17.87 -3.95
N ILE A 346 -2.63 -16.98 -3.33
CA ILE A 346 -3.38 -15.93 -4.00
C ILE A 346 -2.57 -14.66 -3.88
N TYR A 347 -2.15 -14.12 -5.03
CA TYR A 347 -1.59 -12.79 -5.15
C TYR A 347 -2.63 -11.90 -5.84
N ALA A 348 -2.84 -10.68 -5.37
CA ALA A 348 -3.67 -9.73 -6.10
C ALA A 348 -3.09 -8.32 -6.11
N ASP A 349 -3.25 -7.62 -7.23
CA ASP A 349 -2.81 -6.23 -7.42
C ASP A 349 -3.98 -5.36 -7.90
N GLY A 350 -4.12 -4.18 -7.31
CA GLY A 350 -5.18 -3.23 -7.59
C GLY A 350 -4.93 -2.43 -8.87
N ASN A 351 -5.75 -2.68 -9.90
CA ASN A 351 -5.63 -2.00 -11.18
C ASN A 351 -6.14 -0.56 -11.10
N ASN A 352 -5.38 0.38 -11.68
CA ASN A 352 -5.72 1.81 -11.80
C ASN A 352 -5.86 2.57 -10.46
N ILE A 353 -5.47 2.01 -9.31
CA ILE A 353 -5.56 2.71 -8.01
C ILE A 353 -4.72 3.97 -8.01
N GLY A 354 -3.42 3.89 -8.35
CA GLY A 354 -2.55 5.08 -8.39
C GLY A 354 -3.08 6.19 -9.33
N ARG A 355 -3.73 5.78 -10.43
CA ARG A 355 -4.38 6.72 -11.36
C ARG A 355 -5.60 7.38 -10.72
N LEU A 356 -6.44 6.63 -10.01
CA LEU A 356 -7.56 7.19 -9.25
C LEU A 356 -7.06 8.24 -8.26
N MET A 357 -6.05 7.87 -7.46
CA MET A 357 -5.46 8.72 -6.41
C MET A 357 -4.90 10.03 -6.97
N ALA A 358 -4.27 9.99 -8.16
CA ALA A 358 -3.76 11.17 -8.85
C ALA A 358 -4.85 12.19 -9.26
N THR A 359 -6.12 11.78 -9.35
CA THR A 359 -7.24 12.67 -9.72
C THR A 359 -7.96 13.30 -8.54
N LEU A 360 -7.59 12.93 -7.30
CA LEU A 360 -8.27 13.43 -6.10
C LEU A 360 -7.88 14.87 -5.80
N THR A 361 -8.88 15.73 -5.64
CA THR A 361 -8.69 17.19 -5.60
C THR A 361 -8.20 17.72 -4.25
N THR A 362 -8.54 17.06 -3.14
CA THR A 362 -8.25 17.57 -1.78
C THR A 362 -7.57 16.53 -0.91
N PRO A 363 -6.80 16.93 0.12
CA PRO A 363 -6.23 16.01 1.10
C PRO A 363 -7.31 15.18 1.81
N GLN A 364 -8.45 15.78 2.13
CA GLN A 364 -9.57 15.09 2.77
C GLN A 364 -10.13 13.97 1.88
N ARG A 365 -10.38 14.25 0.58
CA ARG A 365 -10.84 13.21 -0.35
C ARG A 365 -9.79 12.12 -0.53
N TYR A 366 -8.51 12.49 -0.53
CA TYR A 366 -7.41 11.54 -0.59
C TYR A 366 -7.43 10.60 0.61
N TYR A 367 -7.62 11.13 1.83
CA TYR A 367 -7.79 10.33 3.04
C TYR A 367 -8.99 9.38 2.96
N GLU A 368 -10.18 9.92 2.66
CA GLU A 368 -11.43 9.15 2.59
C GLU A 368 -11.32 7.98 1.60
N VAL A 369 -10.77 8.23 0.41
CA VAL A 369 -10.59 7.19 -0.62
C VAL A 369 -9.54 6.15 -0.21
N SER A 370 -8.41 6.56 0.38
CA SER A 370 -7.39 5.63 0.87
C SER A 370 -7.96 4.71 1.96
N HIS A 371 -8.74 5.27 2.88
CA HIS A 371 -9.38 4.54 3.96
C HIS A 371 -10.44 3.56 3.43
N VAL A 372 -11.30 4.01 2.50
CA VAL A 372 -12.31 3.14 1.87
C VAL A 372 -11.65 1.98 1.12
N LEU A 373 -10.57 2.24 0.39
CA LEU A 373 -9.84 1.21 -0.33
C LEU A 373 -9.30 0.13 0.62
N SER A 374 -8.62 0.55 1.70
CA SER A 374 -8.09 -0.38 2.71
C SER A 374 -9.20 -1.23 3.34
N GLU A 375 -10.32 -0.62 3.70
CA GLU A 375 -11.46 -1.32 4.31
C GLU A 375 -12.13 -2.29 3.35
N VAL A 376 -12.37 -1.88 2.10
CA VAL A 376 -13.00 -2.75 1.09
C VAL A 376 -12.11 -3.94 0.77
N THR A 377 -10.79 -3.75 0.64
CA THR A 377 -9.85 -4.87 0.46
C THR A 377 -9.95 -5.87 1.61
N ARG A 378 -9.88 -5.37 2.86
CA ARG A 378 -9.97 -6.20 4.07
C ARG A 378 -11.30 -6.97 4.14
N GLU A 379 -12.42 -6.28 3.95
CA GLU A 379 -13.75 -6.88 3.97
C GLU A 379 -13.96 -7.90 2.85
N ALA A 380 -13.45 -7.66 1.64
CA ALA A 380 -13.55 -8.59 0.52
C ALA A 380 -12.82 -9.91 0.82
N ILE A 381 -11.63 -9.81 1.43
CA ILE A 381 -10.83 -10.97 1.85
C ILE A 381 -11.55 -11.75 2.94
N PHE A 382 -11.99 -11.06 3.99
CA PHE A 382 -12.64 -11.72 5.10
C PHE A 382 -13.96 -12.37 4.69
N THR A 383 -14.76 -11.71 3.85
CA THR A 383 -15.96 -12.31 3.27
C THR A 383 -15.64 -13.58 2.49
N ALA A 384 -14.63 -13.55 1.61
CA ALA A 384 -14.25 -14.69 0.80
C ALA A 384 -13.76 -15.88 1.64
N LEU A 385 -12.93 -15.61 2.67
CA LEU A 385 -12.49 -16.63 3.61
C LEU A 385 -13.67 -17.19 4.41
N ALA A 386 -14.61 -16.34 4.82
CA ALA A 386 -15.76 -16.75 5.63
C ALA A 386 -16.79 -17.58 4.84
N GLU A 387 -16.85 -17.40 3.53
CA GLU A 387 -17.74 -18.13 2.63
C GLU A 387 -17.18 -19.52 2.29
N HIS A 388 -15.91 -19.58 1.89
CA HIS A 388 -15.32 -20.77 1.28
C HIS A 388 -14.55 -21.68 2.23
N LEU A 389 -14.18 -21.18 3.41
CA LEU A 389 -13.45 -21.95 4.39
C LEU A 389 -14.32 -22.24 5.63
N THR A 390 -14.00 -23.34 6.28
CA THR A 390 -14.44 -23.65 7.63
C THR A 390 -13.21 -24.05 8.44
N PRO A 391 -13.21 -23.84 9.77
CA PRO A 391 -12.11 -24.33 10.58
C PRO A 391 -12.10 -25.86 10.57
N ALA A 392 -10.90 -26.46 10.50
CA ALA A 392 -10.73 -27.91 10.62
C ALA A 392 -9.66 -28.21 11.66
N ASN A 393 -9.84 -29.28 12.45
CA ASN A 393 -8.92 -29.65 13.54
C ASN A 393 -8.61 -28.50 14.52
N LYS A 394 -9.57 -27.59 14.74
CA LYS A 394 -9.40 -26.36 15.53
C LYS A 394 -8.31 -25.43 14.98
N ILE A 395 -8.12 -25.43 13.66
CA ILE A 395 -7.15 -24.59 12.95
C ILE A 395 -7.87 -23.69 11.93
N HIS A 396 -7.50 -22.41 11.89
CA HIS A 396 -7.80 -21.52 10.76
C HIS A 396 -6.93 -21.94 9.57
N LEU A 397 -7.56 -22.51 8.54
CA LEU A 397 -6.89 -23.08 7.37
C LEU A 397 -6.48 -22.03 6.33
N PHE A 398 -6.01 -20.89 6.76
CA PHE A 398 -5.49 -19.85 5.90
C PHE A 398 -4.39 -19.07 6.62
N GLU A 399 -3.54 -18.41 5.85
CA GLU A 399 -2.62 -17.41 6.38
C GLU A 399 -2.64 -16.17 5.50
N ILE A 400 -2.96 -15.02 6.10
CA ILE A 400 -2.84 -13.72 5.46
C ILE A 400 -1.41 -13.24 5.69
N LEU A 401 -0.64 -13.15 4.61
CA LEU A 401 0.77 -12.77 4.68
C LEU A 401 0.96 -11.27 4.60
N ALA A 402 0.20 -10.59 3.74
CA ALA A 402 0.23 -9.14 3.61
C ALA A 402 -1.08 -8.66 2.98
N ILE A 403 -1.63 -7.55 3.51
CA ILE A 403 -2.70 -6.78 2.86
C ILE A 403 -2.18 -5.35 2.73
N GLY A 404 -1.61 -5.06 1.56
CA GLY A 404 -1.28 -3.72 1.12
C GLY A 404 -2.50 -2.98 0.59
N GLY A 405 -2.37 -1.66 0.41
CA GLY A 405 -3.42 -0.87 -0.24
C GLY A 405 -3.67 -1.32 -1.70
N ASP A 406 -2.67 -1.93 -2.33
CA ASP A 406 -2.67 -2.46 -3.69
C ASP A 406 -2.29 -3.95 -3.77
N ASP A 407 -1.27 -4.40 -3.03
CA ASP A 407 -0.76 -5.78 -3.04
C ASP A 407 -1.43 -6.69 -1.98
N LEU A 408 -1.95 -7.85 -2.40
CA LEU A 408 -2.52 -8.87 -1.51
C LEU A 408 -1.75 -10.19 -1.59
N PHE A 409 -1.42 -10.80 -0.46
CA PHE A 409 -0.87 -12.16 -0.39
C PHE A 409 -1.56 -13.02 0.67
N ILE A 410 -2.18 -14.12 0.22
CA ILE A 410 -2.86 -15.09 1.10
C ILE A 410 -2.49 -16.53 0.71
N ILE A 411 -2.24 -17.37 1.71
CA ILE A 411 -2.13 -18.83 1.56
C ILE A 411 -3.45 -19.48 2.00
N VAL A 412 -4.00 -20.35 1.15
CA VAL A 412 -5.26 -21.10 1.38
C VAL A 412 -5.10 -22.55 0.89
N PRO A 413 -6.04 -23.47 1.15
CA PRO A 413 -6.02 -24.81 0.58
C PRO A 413 -6.12 -24.76 -0.96
N GLY A 414 -5.38 -25.61 -1.66
CA GLY A 414 -5.22 -25.54 -3.11
C GLY A 414 -6.53 -25.67 -3.90
N ASP A 415 -7.45 -26.51 -3.44
CA ASP A 415 -8.76 -26.72 -4.07
C ASP A 415 -9.74 -25.56 -3.90
N LYS A 416 -9.50 -24.66 -2.93
CA LYS A 416 -10.34 -23.48 -2.65
C LYS A 416 -9.80 -22.18 -3.24
N ALA A 417 -8.58 -22.19 -3.76
CA ALA A 417 -7.87 -20.97 -4.11
C ALA A 417 -8.56 -20.15 -5.22
N PHE A 418 -9.10 -20.81 -6.24
CA PHE A 418 -9.80 -20.13 -7.33
C PHE A 418 -11.13 -19.52 -6.87
N ASP A 419 -11.91 -20.24 -6.08
CA ASP A 419 -13.20 -19.77 -5.56
C ASP A 419 -13.00 -18.54 -4.65
N ILE A 420 -11.99 -18.61 -3.78
CA ILE A 420 -11.61 -17.48 -2.90
C ILE A 420 -11.15 -16.28 -3.74
N ALA A 421 -10.25 -16.48 -4.70
CA ALA A 421 -9.76 -15.40 -5.55
C ALA A 421 -10.89 -14.72 -6.35
N LEU A 422 -11.84 -15.51 -6.85
CA LEU A 422 -13.01 -15.01 -7.57
C LEU A 422 -13.92 -14.18 -6.65
N THR A 423 -14.24 -14.69 -5.45
CA THR A 423 -15.07 -13.96 -4.48
C THR A 423 -14.40 -12.67 -4.02
N ILE A 424 -13.08 -12.67 -3.79
CA ILE A 424 -12.32 -11.44 -3.46
C ILE A 424 -12.49 -10.40 -4.56
N ALA A 425 -12.26 -10.78 -5.83
CA ALA A 425 -12.36 -9.85 -6.95
C ALA A 425 -13.78 -9.28 -7.11
N LEU A 426 -14.81 -10.13 -7.02
CA LEU A 426 -16.20 -9.72 -7.15
C LEU A 426 -16.66 -8.80 -6.02
N HIS A 427 -16.33 -9.15 -4.77
CA HIS A 427 -16.69 -8.32 -3.61
C HIS A 427 -15.95 -6.99 -3.64
N PHE A 428 -14.65 -7.00 -3.94
CA PHE A 428 -13.85 -5.79 -4.06
C PHE A 428 -14.44 -4.83 -5.10
N GLU A 429 -14.69 -5.30 -6.32
CA GLU A 429 -15.24 -4.46 -7.40
C GLU A 429 -16.63 -3.91 -7.06
N ARG A 430 -17.49 -4.76 -6.48
CA ARG A 430 -18.86 -4.37 -6.09
C ARG A 430 -18.86 -3.31 -4.99
N GLU A 431 -18.20 -3.59 -3.86
CA GLU A 431 -18.20 -2.70 -2.70
C GLU A 431 -17.47 -1.39 -3.00
N LEU A 432 -16.36 -1.46 -3.74
CA LEU A 432 -15.63 -0.27 -4.16
C LEU A 432 -16.48 0.61 -5.07
N THR A 433 -17.22 0.03 -6.03
CA THR A 433 -18.12 0.80 -6.91
C THR A 433 -19.21 1.51 -6.11
N VAL A 434 -19.79 0.84 -5.11
CA VAL A 434 -20.84 1.41 -4.24
C VAL A 434 -20.27 2.54 -3.37
N ARG A 435 -19.16 2.29 -2.67
CA ARG A 435 -18.58 3.26 -1.71
C ARG A 435 -17.90 4.43 -2.41
N LEU A 436 -17.20 4.20 -3.52
CA LEU A 436 -16.61 5.31 -4.30
C LEU A 436 -17.66 6.08 -5.09
N GLY A 437 -18.76 5.45 -5.52
CA GLY A 437 -19.84 6.14 -6.22
C GLY A 437 -20.50 7.25 -5.39
N SER A 438 -20.50 7.12 -4.05
CA SER A 438 -20.98 8.16 -3.14
C SER A 438 -19.95 9.28 -2.91
N LEU A 439 -18.65 8.95 -2.92
CA LEU A 439 -17.56 9.89 -2.64
C LEU A 439 -17.07 10.67 -3.88
N ILE A 440 -17.11 10.02 -5.04
CA ILE A 440 -16.58 10.55 -6.29
C ILE A 440 -17.75 10.71 -7.25
N GLN A 441 -18.24 11.95 -7.39
CA GLN A 441 -19.35 12.31 -8.27
C GLN A 441 -18.97 12.34 -9.77
N ARG A 442 -17.92 11.61 -10.15
CA ARG A 442 -17.70 11.19 -11.54
C ARG A 442 -18.57 9.95 -11.72
N LYS A 443 -19.38 9.93 -12.78
CA LYS A 443 -19.79 8.64 -13.35
C LYS A 443 -18.48 7.88 -13.55
N ILE A 444 -18.26 6.82 -12.76
CA ILE A 444 -17.45 5.68 -13.14
C ILE A 444 -18.14 5.19 -14.41
N THR A 445 -17.84 5.86 -15.52
CA THR A 445 -18.55 5.67 -16.76
C THR A 445 -17.86 4.48 -17.37
N GLU A 446 -18.64 3.42 -17.54
CA GLU A 446 -18.37 2.32 -18.44
C GLU A 446 -17.53 2.81 -19.62
N ASN A 447 -16.32 2.28 -19.80
CA ASN A 447 -15.94 1.84 -21.15
C ASN A 447 -14.64 1.03 -21.26
N SER A 448 -14.79 -0.04 -22.05
CA SER A 448 -13.91 -0.51 -23.12
C SER A 448 -12.44 -0.08 -23.05
N GLN A 449 -11.69 -0.75 -22.17
CA GLN A 449 -10.42 -1.25 -22.67
C GLN A 449 -10.73 -2.42 -23.61
N GLU A 450 -10.15 -2.41 -24.81
CA GLU A 450 -9.76 -3.67 -25.43
C GLU A 450 -8.77 -4.34 -24.47
N LYS A 451 -9.29 -5.04 -23.46
CA LYS A 451 -8.48 -6.02 -22.75
C LYS A 451 -8.02 -6.97 -23.85
N LEU A 452 -6.72 -7.22 -23.93
CA LEU A 452 -6.17 -8.35 -24.66
C LEU A 452 -6.64 -9.62 -23.94
N VAL A 453 -7.93 -9.94 -24.13
CA VAL A 453 -8.57 -11.10 -23.55
C VAL A 453 -8.11 -12.28 -24.39
N ARG A 454 -7.23 -13.11 -23.83
CA ARG A 454 -6.80 -14.37 -24.46
C ARG A 454 -7.98 -15.33 -24.67
N TYR A 455 -9.07 -15.14 -23.93
CA TYR A 455 -10.32 -15.88 -24.09
C TYR A 455 -11.15 -15.34 -25.26
N HIS A 456 -10.95 -15.93 -26.44
CA HIS A 456 -11.69 -15.60 -27.67
C HIS A 456 -13.01 -16.38 -27.83
N GLY A 457 -13.62 -16.83 -26.73
CA GLY A 457 -14.92 -17.52 -26.77
C GLY A 457 -16.02 -16.67 -27.41
N ASN A 458 -17.05 -17.32 -27.94
CA ASN A 458 -18.28 -16.68 -28.46
C ASN A 458 -19.48 -16.93 -27.52
N ASP A 459 -19.23 -17.47 -26.33
CA ASP A 459 -20.22 -17.74 -25.30
C ASP A 459 -20.60 -16.47 -24.52
N PRO A 460 -21.70 -16.51 -23.73
CA PRO A 460 -22.14 -15.38 -22.93
C PRO A 460 -21.10 -14.87 -21.92
N VAL A 461 -20.18 -15.73 -21.46
CA VAL A 461 -19.10 -15.33 -20.53
C VAL A 461 -18.07 -14.50 -21.28
N ALA A 462 -17.67 -14.90 -22.49
CA ALA A 462 -16.81 -14.10 -23.33
C ALA A 462 -17.44 -12.75 -23.70
N GLN A 463 -18.76 -12.71 -23.91
CA GLN A 463 -19.47 -11.46 -24.14
C GLN A 463 -19.50 -10.57 -22.90
N ALA A 464 -19.76 -11.14 -21.71
CA ALA A 464 -19.73 -10.44 -20.43
C ALA A 464 -18.34 -9.88 -20.07
N ILE A 465 -17.26 -10.63 -20.35
CA ILE A 465 -15.88 -10.18 -20.13
C ILE A 465 -15.54 -9.00 -21.04
N ARG A 466 -16.02 -9.01 -22.29
CA ARG A 466 -15.79 -7.90 -23.24
C ARG A 466 -16.60 -6.65 -22.90
N THR A 467 -17.76 -6.80 -22.24
CA THR A 467 -18.62 -5.68 -21.84
C THR A 467 -18.32 -5.15 -20.44
N CYS A 468 -17.69 -5.94 -19.56
CA CYS A 468 -17.35 -5.51 -18.20
C CYS A 468 -16.02 -4.76 -18.16
N SER A 469 -16.06 -3.47 -17.83
CA SER A 469 -14.89 -2.62 -17.62
C SER A 469 -15.04 -1.84 -16.31
N PRO A 470 -14.59 -2.40 -15.17
CA PRO A 470 -14.61 -1.68 -13.91
C PRO A 470 -13.60 -0.52 -13.95
N ALA A 471 -13.95 0.65 -13.40
CA ALA A 471 -13.02 1.80 -13.37
C ALA A 471 -11.81 1.55 -12.45
N VAL A 472 -12.02 0.79 -11.38
CA VAL A 472 -11.00 0.24 -10.50
C VAL A 472 -11.37 -1.21 -10.26
N GLY A 473 -10.40 -2.11 -10.39
CA GLY A 473 -10.63 -3.54 -10.21
C GLY A 473 -9.38 -4.22 -9.69
N LEU A 474 -9.46 -5.52 -9.47
CA LEU A 474 -8.39 -6.30 -8.86
C LEU A 474 -7.92 -7.38 -9.84
N SER A 475 -6.62 -7.44 -10.11
CA SER A 475 -6.01 -8.53 -10.85
C SER A 475 -5.51 -9.57 -9.86
N ALA A 476 -6.14 -10.74 -9.79
CA ALA A 476 -5.70 -11.83 -8.93
C ALA A 476 -4.97 -12.93 -9.75
N GLY A 477 -3.77 -13.29 -9.31
CA GLY A 477 -3.04 -14.47 -9.73
C GLY A 477 -3.16 -15.58 -8.67
N VAL A 478 -3.36 -16.82 -9.13
CA VAL A 478 -3.43 -17.99 -8.25
C VAL A 478 -2.34 -18.96 -8.66
N LEU A 479 -1.50 -19.34 -7.69
CA LEU A 479 -0.49 -20.38 -7.84
C LEU A 479 -0.87 -21.57 -6.96
N ILE A 480 -1.03 -22.74 -7.58
CA ILE A 480 -1.21 -24.00 -6.86
C ILE A 480 0.13 -24.72 -6.80
N ALA A 481 0.57 -25.06 -5.59
CA ALA A 481 1.84 -25.73 -5.37
C ALA A 481 1.72 -26.81 -4.30
N GLN A 482 2.60 -27.81 -4.33
CA GLN A 482 2.73 -28.76 -3.23
C GLN A 482 3.38 -28.08 -2.02
N GLU A 483 3.01 -28.48 -0.81
CA GLU A 483 3.47 -27.88 0.47
C GLU A 483 5.00 -27.84 0.63
N ASN A 484 5.73 -28.77 0.01
CA ASN A 484 7.20 -28.84 0.08
C ASN A 484 7.90 -28.05 -1.04
N THR A 485 7.14 -27.33 -1.88
CA THR A 485 7.71 -26.44 -2.89
C THR A 485 8.41 -25.29 -2.19
N PRO A 486 9.69 -24.97 -2.49
CA PRO A 486 10.38 -23.85 -1.88
C PRO A 486 9.60 -22.56 -2.09
N SER A 487 9.28 -21.84 -1.01
CA SER A 487 8.55 -20.58 -1.04
C SER A 487 9.27 -19.49 -1.83
N SER A 488 10.61 -19.55 -1.90
CA SER A 488 11.43 -18.73 -2.79
C SER A 488 11.10 -18.94 -4.28
N SER A 489 10.70 -20.14 -4.69
CA SER A 489 10.27 -20.43 -6.07
C SER A 489 8.85 -19.91 -6.36
N CYS A 490 8.00 -19.79 -5.34
CA CYS A 490 6.66 -19.23 -5.44
C CYS A 490 6.64 -17.69 -5.43
N ALA A 491 7.62 -17.04 -4.76
CA ALA A 491 7.71 -15.58 -4.62
C ALA A 491 8.39 -14.86 -5.81
N ILE A 492 8.87 -15.59 -6.82
CA ILE A 492 9.49 -15.04 -8.04
C ILE A 492 8.44 -14.52 -9.05
N TRP A 493 7.14 -14.66 -8.75
CA TRP A 493 6.03 -14.21 -9.60
C TRP A 493 5.40 -12.90 -9.14
#